data_AF-A0A0C9XCW3-F1
#
_entry.id   AF-A0A0C9XCW3-F1
#
_cell.length_a   1.000
_cell.length_b   1.000
_cell.length_c   1.000
_cell.angle_alpha   90.00
_cell.angle_beta   90.00
_cell.angle_gamma   90.00
#
_symmetry.space_group_name_H-M   'P 1'
#
loop_
_entity.id
_entity.type
_entity.pdbx_description
1 polymer ?
#
loop_
_entity_poly.entity_id
_entity_poly.type
_entity_poly.pdbx_seq_one_letter_code
_entity_poly.pdbx_strand_id
1 'polypeptide(L)'
;MSRLYFADPIVSPRKQSNQYSPKKDKATFADLPIEVHQDKFRALSRNFSPFPRPNTFLALSEWDIAATRASYAYWYDHEQRKQSIRNNWTCFPWDVAMRELCTIAADAGSRHKVVAGEFYDHLNMKHPWAHLAH
;
A
#
# COMPACT_ATOMS: atom_id res chain seq x y z
N MET A 1 29.15 26.39 31.28
CA MET A 1 29.01 26.81 29.87
C MET A 1 29.11 25.57 29.00
N SER A 2 27.98 25.02 28.53
CA SER A 2 27.90 24.09 27.39
C SER A 2 26.49 24.18 26.83
N ARG A 3 26.34 24.89 25.71
CA ARG A 3 25.08 25.12 24.99
C ARG A 3 24.91 23.94 24.03
N LEU A 4 24.08 22.97 24.38
CA LEU A 4 23.71 21.89 23.47
C LEU A 4 22.72 22.46 22.45
N TYR A 5 23.18 22.53 21.20
CA TYR A 5 22.36 22.84 20.04
C TYR A 5 21.44 21.64 19.76
N PHE A 6 20.18 21.73 20.17
CA PHE A 6 19.14 20.91 19.58
C PHE A 6 18.72 21.59 18.28
N ALA A 7 18.94 20.89 17.17
CA ALA A 7 18.52 21.30 15.84
C ALA A 7 17.00 21.50 15.80
N ASP A 8 16.58 22.62 15.22
CA ASP A 8 15.17 22.87 14.93
C ASP A 8 14.63 21.78 13.99
N PRO A 9 13.39 21.30 14.17
CA PRO A 9 12.78 20.37 13.24
C PRO A 9 12.64 21.05 11.87
N ILE A 10 13.12 20.38 10.82
CA ILE A 10 12.95 20.80 9.42
C ILE A 10 11.44 20.82 9.12
N VAL A 11 10.83 21.99 9.22
CA VAL A 11 9.47 22.22 8.75
C VAL A 11 9.51 22.21 7.22
N SER A 12 9.05 21.11 6.62
CA SER A 12 8.77 21.04 5.20
C SER A 12 7.78 22.15 4.83
N PRO A 13 8.06 22.99 3.80
CA PRO A 13 7.11 24.01 3.34
C PRO A 13 5.92 23.30 2.66
N ARG A 14 4.96 22.86 3.46
CA ARG A 14 3.70 22.31 2.95
C ARG A 14 2.92 23.47 2.35
N LYS A 15 2.97 23.63 1.02
CA LYS A 15 2.11 24.56 0.27
C LYS A 15 0.66 24.31 0.73
N GLN A 16 0.04 25.34 1.28
CA GLN A 16 -1.39 25.33 1.58
C GLN A 16 -2.13 25.07 0.26
N SER A 17 -2.80 23.93 0.17
CA SER A 17 -3.60 23.59 -1.01
C SER A 17 -4.75 24.59 -1.10
N ASN A 18 -4.86 25.23 -2.27
CA ASN A 18 -6.01 26.07 -2.62
C ASN A 18 -7.28 25.24 -2.43
N GLN A 19 -8.26 25.80 -1.70
CA GLN A 19 -9.54 25.15 -1.48
C GLN A 19 -10.24 24.93 -2.83
N TYR A 20 -10.30 23.68 -3.26
CA TYR A 20 -11.03 23.27 -4.44
C TYR A 20 -12.53 23.32 -4.14
N SER A 21 -13.22 24.30 -4.72
CA SER A 21 -14.69 24.28 -4.79
C SER A 21 -15.12 23.40 -5.97
N PRO A 22 -15.84 22.29 -5.74
CA PRO A 22 -16.19 21.39 -6.82
C PRO A 22 -17.21 22.06 -7.75
N LYS A 23 -16.84 22.24 -9.03
CA LYS A 23 -17.82 22.49 -10.09
C LYS A 23 -18.64 21.23 -10.32
N LYS A 24 -19.92 21.44 -10.58
CA LYS A 24 -21.03 20.48 -10.53
C LYS A 24 -21.09 19.52 -11.75
N ASP A 25 -19.94 19.10 -12.25
CA ASP A 25 -19.83 18.02 -13.24
C ASP A 25 -19.16 16.83 -12.58
N LYS A 26 -19.65 15.63 -12.85
CA LYS A 26 -19.26 14.38 -12.19
C LYS A 26 -17.82 14.02 -12.55
N ALA A 27 -16.84 14.67 -11.93
CA ALA A 27 -15.44 14.31 -12.03
C ALA A 27 -15.29 12.83 -11.62
N THR A 28 -14.71 12.04 -12.52
CA THR A 28 -14.43 10.62 -12.28
C THR A 28 -13.38 10.55 -11.19
N PHE A 29 -13.29 9.43 -10.45
CA PHE A 29 -12.23 9.26 -9.45
C PHE A 29 -10.85 9.61 -10.03
N ALA A 30 -10.55 9.18 -11.26
CA ALA A 30 -9.28 9.46 -11.95
C ALA A 30 -8.98 10.95 -12.19
N ASP A 31 -9.98 11.83 -12.17
CA ASP A 31 -9.84 13.26 -12.47
C ASP A 31 -9.46 14.09 -11.22
N LEU A 32 -9.38 13.45 -10.05
CA LEU A 32 -9.01 14.12 -8.80
C LEU A 32 -7.50 14.38 -8.72
N PRO A 33 -7.05 15.37 -7.92
CA PRO A 33 -5.63 15.52 -7.60
C PRO A 33 -5.07 14.27 -6.91
N ILE A 34 -3.79 13.99 -7.17
CA ILE A 34 -3.12 12.78 -6.66
C ILE A 34 -3.14 12.68 -5.13
N GLU A 35 -3.08 13.80 -4.43
CA GLU A 35 -3.16 13.86 -2.97
C GLU A 35 -4.53 13.36 -2.48
N VAL A 36 -5.60 13.72 -3.19
CA VAL A 36 -6.97 13.30 -2.87
C VAL A 36 -7.14 11.80 -3.14
N HIS A 37 -6.52 11.26 -4.19
CA HIS A 37 -6.49 9.81 -4.41
C HIS A 37 -5.80 9.09 -3.26
N GLN A 38 -4.59 9.54 -2.92
CA GLN A 38 -3.80 8.94 -1.86
C GLN A 38 -4.52 9.01 -0.51
N ASP A 39 -5.17 10.12 -0.18
CA ASP A 39 -5.93 10.25 1.07
C ASP A 39 -7.12 9.30 1.13
N LYS A 40 -7.81 9.08 0.00
CA LYS A 40 -8.87 8.07 -0.11
C LYS A 40 -8.33 6.67 0.10
N PHE A 41 -7.22 6.30 -0.54
CA PHE A 41 -6.60 4.98 -0.35
C PHE A 41 -6.12 4.79 1.10
N ARG A 42 -5.47 5.80 1.70
CA ARG A 42 -5.08 5.79 3.11
C ARG A 42 -6.29 5.65 4.03
N ALA A 43 -7.43 6.26 3.71
CA ALA A 43 -8.65 6.13 4.49
C ALA A 43 -9.24 4.71 4.39
N LEU A 44 -9.31 4.15 3.18
CA LEU A 44 -9.78 2.78 2.97
C LEU A 44 -8.89 1.75 3.68
N SER A 45 -7.58 1.87 3.53
CA SER A 45 -6.61 1.00 4.20
C SER A 45 -6.73 1.08 5.73
N ARG A 46 -6.88 2.30 6.31
CA ARG A 46 -7.12 2.48 7.75
C ARG A 46 -8.43 1.87 8.24
N ASN A 47 -9.48 1.91 7.43
CA ASN A 47 -10.76 1.30 7.79
C ASN A 47 -10.71 -0.24 7.69
N PHE A 48 -9.90 -0.76 6.77
CA PHE A 48 -9.75 -2.19 6.53
C PHE A 48 -8.80 -2.88 7.54
N SER A 49 -7.70 -2.21 7.90
CA SER A 49 -6.64 -2.76 8.76
C SER A 49 -7.00 -3.14 10.22
N PRO A 50 -8.05 -2.64 10.88
CA PRO A 50 -8.39 -3.07 12.24
C PRO A 50 -9.21 -4.37 12.26
N PHE A 51 -9.68 -4.82 11.11
CA PHE A 51 -10.46 -6.05 10.99
C PHE A 51 -9.62 -7.16 10.36
N PRO A 52 -9.92 -8.43 10.64
CA PRO A 52 -10.66 -8.87 11.83
C PRO A 52 -9.89 -8.44 13.10
N ARG A 53 -10.63 -8.12 14.17
CA ARG A 53 -9.99 -7.60 15.39
C ARG A 53 -9.06 -8.68 15.97
N PRO A 54 -7.93 -8.32 16.61
CA PRO A 54 -6.99 -9.32 17.16
C PRO A 54 -7.63 -10.36 18.07
N ASN A 55 -8.64 -9.95 18.86
CA ASN A 55 -9.40 -10.82 19.74
C ASN A 55 -10.41 -11.75 19.04
N THR A 56 -10.57 -11.63 17.72
CA THR A 56 -11.47 -12.48 16.91
C THR A 56 -10.86 -13.88 16.73
N PHE A 57 -9.53 -13.97 16.71
CA PHE A 57 -8.80 -15.23 16.54
C PHE A 57 -7.84 -15.44 17.70
N LEU A 58 -8.30 -16.20 18.71
CA LEU A 58 -7.56 -16.44 19.95
C LEU A 58 -6.22 -17.19 19.75
N ALA A 59 -6.01 -17.81 18.59
CA ALA A 59 -4.86 -18.67 18.30
C ALA A 59 -3.93 -18.13 17.20
N LEU A 60 -4.25 -16.98 16.58
CA LEU A 60 -3.45 -16.44 15.47
C LEU A 60 -2.55 -15.29 15.93
N SER A 61 -1.32 -15.26 15.42
CA SER A 61 -0.45 -14.11 15.59
C SER A 61 -0.96 -12.91 14.79
N GLU A 62 -0.50 -11.71 15.10
CA GLU A 62 -0.86 -10.50 14.34
C GLU A 62 -0.49 -10.62 12.85
N TRP A 63 0.64 -11.29 12.55
CA TRP A 63 1.07 -11.59 11.19
C TRP A 63 0.10 -12.53 10.48
N ASP A 64 -0.34 -13.60 11.15
CA ASP A 64 -1.30 -14.55 10.58
C ASP A 64 -2.66 -13.89 10.34
N ILE A 65 -3.08 -12.98 11.23
CA ILE A 65 -4.32 -12.21 11.07
C ILE A 65 -4.22 -11.29 9.85
N ALA A 66 -3.10 -10.58 9.69
CA ALA A 66 -2.86 -9.71 8.55
C ALA A 66 -2.80 -10.50 7.23
N ALA A 67 -2.13 -11.66 7.22
CA ALA A 67 -2.05 -12.54 6.07
C ALA A 67 -3.42 -13.13 5.71
N THR A 68 -4.19 -13.57 6.71
CA THR A 68 -5.56 -14.08 6.53
C THR A 68 -6.46 -13.01 5.91
N ARG A 69 -6.40 -11.78 6.42
CA ARG A 69 -7.14 -10.64 5.87
C ARG A 69 -6.78 -10.38 4.41
N ALA A 70 -5.50 -10.32 4.09
CA ALA A 70 -5.02 -10.05 2.74
C ALA A 70 -5.47 -11.15 1.76
N SER A 71 -5.32 -12.41 2.18
CA SER A 71 -5.77 -13.59 1.45
C SER A 71 -7.27 -13.55 1.20
N TYR A 72 -8.05 -13.17 2.21
CA TYR A 72 -9.50 -13.04 2.10
C TYR A 72 -9.92 -11.91 1.18
N ALA A 73 -9.25 -10.75 1.21
CA ALA A 73 -9.54 -9.66 0.27
C ALA A 73 -9.34 -10.09 -1.19
N TYR A 74 -8.22 -10.78 -1.47
CA TYR A 74 -7.94 -11.35 -2.79
C TYR A 74 -9.00 -12.37 -3.21
N TRP A 75 -9.32 -13.32 -2.32
CA TRP A 75 -10.34 -14.34 -2.57
C TRP A 75 -11.73 -13.73 -2.82
N TYR A 76 -12.10 -12.74 -2.01
CA TYR A 76 -13.38 -12.04 -2.15
C TYR A 76 -13.49 -11.36 -3.51
N ASP A 77 -12.46 -10.62 -3.94
CA ASP A 77 -12.47 -9.97 -5.25
C ASP A 77 -12.50 -10.99 -6.40
N HIS A 78 -11.78 -12.10 -6.24
CA HIS A 78 -11.83 -13.22 -7.19
C HIS A 78 -13.24 -13.81 -7.34
N GLU A 79 -13.96 -14.03 -6.24
CA GLU A 79 -15.33 -14.54 -6.28
C GLU A 79 -16.32 -13.49 -6.82
N GLN A 80 -16.16 -12.22 -6.45
CA GLN A 80 -17.00 -11.14 -6.96
C GLN A 80 -16.83 -10.92 -8.46
N ARG A 81 -15.59 -11.06 -8.94
CA ARG A 81 -15.27 -11.06 -10.36
C ARG A 81 -16.11 -12.09 -11.13
N LYS A 82 -16.26 -13.32 -10.62
CA LYS A 82 -17.04 -14.37 -11.29
C LYS A 82 -18.53 -14.01 -11.44
N GLN A 83 -19.06 -13.20 -10.52
CA GLN A 83 -20.46 -12.76 -10.51
C GLN A 83 -20.67 -11.49 -11.36
N SER A 84 -19.59 -10.79 -11.72
CA SER A 84 -19.65 -9.58 -12.53
C SER A 84 -19.85 -9.90 -14.01
N ILE A 85 -20.75 -9.17 -14.66
CA ILE A 85 -20.98 -9.23 -16.12
C ILE A 85 -19.67 -9.04 -16.91
N ARG A 86 -18.76 -8.21 -16.37
CA ARG A 86 -17.49 -7.90 -17.03
C ARG A 86 -16.36 -8.85 -16.66
N ASN A 87 -16.54 -9.72 -15.66
CA ASN A 87 -15.53 -10.65 -15.18
C ASN A 87 -14.14 -10.01 -14.94
N ASN A 88 -14.14 -8.77 -14.46
CA ASN A 88 -12.93 -7.97 -14.24
C ASN A 88 -12.55 -7.97 -12.76
N TRP A 89 -11.24 -7.99 -12.50
CA TRP A 89 -10.68 -7.69 -11.19
C TRP A 89 -10.92 -6.23 -10.83
N THR A 90 -11.17 -5.97 -9.56
CA THR A 90 -11.06 -4.62 -9.02
C THR A 90 -9.64 -4.40 -8.49
N CYS A 91 -9.24 -3.15 -8.24
CA CYS A 91 -7.95 -2.89 -7.59
C CYS A 91 -8.02 -3.10 -6.06
N PHE A 92 -9.17 -3.48 -5.50
CA PHE A 92 -9.42 -3.47 -4.06
C PHE A 92 -8.36 -4.22 -3.24
N PRO A 93 -7.99 -5.49 -3.54
CA PRO A 93 -7.00 -6.21 -2.73
C PRO A 93 -5.63 -5.52 -2.72
N TRP A 94 -5.23 -4.96 -3.86
CA TRP A 94 -3.98 -4.22 -4.01
C TRP A 94 -4.05 -2.85 -3.36
N ASP A 95 -5.20 -2.19 -3.34
CA ASP A 95 -5.36 -0.88 -2.69
C ASP A 95 -5.26 -0.96 -1.16
N VAL A 96 -5.70 -2.07 -0.55
CA VAL A 96 -5.81 -2.19 0.92
C VAL A 96 -4.82 -3.14 1.58
N ALA A 97 -4.26 -4.11 0.84
CA ALA A 97 -3.46 -5.20 1.42
C ALA A 97 -2.22 -5.59 0.58
N MET A 98 -1.72 -4.68 -0.28
CA MET A 98 -0.59 -4.99 -1.18
C MET A 98 0.63 -5.55 -0.46
N ARG A 99 1.02 -4.93 0.66
CA ARG A 99 2.24 -5.33 1.39
C ARG A 99 2.13 -6.78 1.86
N GLU A 100 1.02 -7.12 2.50
CA GLU A 100 0.74 -8.45 3.02
C GLU A 100 0.62 -9.48 1.89
N LEU A 101 0.00 -9.12 0.76
CA LEU A 101 -0.05 -9.97 -0.43
C LEU A 101 1.35 -10.26 -1.00
N CYS A 102 2.22 -9.26 -1.07
CA CYS A 102 3.61 -9.46 -1.48
C CYS A 102 4.37 -10.38 -0.53
N THR A 103 4.17 -10.24 0.78
CA THR A 103 4.76 -11.15 1.78
C THR A 103 4.28 -12.58 1.57
N ILE A 104 2.96 -12.81 1.46
CA ILE A 104 2.40 -14.13 1.19
C ILE A 104 2.96 -14.72 -0.11
N ALA A 105 3.04 -13.94 -1.18
CA ALA A 105 3.56 -14.40 -2.46
C ALA A 105 5.07 -14.73 -2.40
N ALA A 106 5.85 -13.97 -1.63
CA ALA A 106 7.26 -14.24 -1.41
C ALA A 106 7.47 -15.51 -0.58
N ASP A 107 6.64 -15.71 0.45
CA ASP A 107 6.67 -16.90 1.32
C ASP A 107 6.22 -18.17 0.58
N ALA A 108 5.21 -18.06 -0.28
CA ALA A 108 4.74 -19.16 -1.14
C ALA A 108 5.70 -19.47 -2.30
N GLY A 109 6.53 -18.49 -2.67
CA GLY A 109 7.53 -18.60 -3.70
C GLY A 109 8.79 -19.35 -3.24
N SER A 110 9.87 -19.19 -4.01
CA SER A 110 11.17 -19.75 -3.66
C SER A 110 11.97 -18.77 -2.77
N ARG A 111 13.30 -18.73 -2.92
CA ARG A 111 14.19 -17.95 -2.06
C ARG A 111 13.80 -16.46 -2.05
N HIS A 112 13.44 -15.96 -0.88
CA HIS A 112 13.24 -14.54 -0.62
C HIS A 112 14.13 -14.09 0.55
N LYS A 113 14.35 -12.78 0.65
CA LYS A 113 15.05 -12.16 1.78
C LYS A 113 14.33 -10.89 2.17
N VAL A 114 13.94 -10.80 3.44
CA VAL A 114 13.36 -9.57 4.00
C VAL A 114 14.47 -8.54 4.17
N VAL A 115 14.21 -7.32 3.70
CA VAL A 115 15.14 -6.19 3.78
C VAL A 115 14.40 -5.04 4.45
N ALA A 116 15.04 -4.35 5.40
CA ALA A 116 14.43 -3.19 6.03
C ALA A 116 14.31 -2.03 5.02
N GLY A 117 13.33 -1.14 5.22
CA GLY A 117 13.04 -0.04 4.27
C GLY A 117 14.27 0.80 3.93
N GLU A 118 15.08 1.15 4.92
CA GLU A 118 16.30 1.95 4.75
C GLU A 118 17.31 1.27 3.80
N PHE A 119 17.43 -0.06 3.85
CA PHE A 119 18.29 -0.80 2.92
C PHE A 119 17.66 -0.93 1.54
N TYR A 120 16.33 -1.09 1.48
CA TYR A 120 15.59 -1.19 0.21
C TYR A 120 15.79 0.05 -0.66
N ASP A 121 15.80 1.24 -0.04
CA ASP A 121 16.02 2.52 -0.73
C ASP A 121 17.41 2.63 -1.40
N HIS A 122 18.37 1.80 -0.97
CA HIS A 122 19.71 1.73 -1.53
C HIS A 122 19.90 0.56 -2.50
N LEU A 123 18.89 -0.30 -2.70
CA LEU A 123 18.96 -1.38 -3.69
C LEU A 123 18.72 -0.83 -5.09
N ASN A 124 19.65 -1.11 -6.00
CA ASN A 124 19.51 -0.78 -7.41
C ASN A 124 19.39 -2.06 -8.24
N MET A 125 18.45 -2.07 -9.18
CA MET A 125 18.39 -3.11 -10.20
C MET A 125 19.61 -2.97 -11.11
N LYS A 126 20.42 -4.01 -11.20
CA LYS A 126 21.44 -4.08 -12.25
C LYS A 126 20.73 -4.32 -13.57
N HIS A 127 20.81 -3.37 -14.50
CA HIS A 127 20.36 -3.60 -15.87
C HIS A 127 21.25 -4.66 -16.51
N PRO A 128 20.70 -5.80 -16.94
CA PRO A 128 21.50 -6.81 -17.61
C PRO A 128 21.57 -6.45 -19.09
N TRP A 129 22.40 -5.49 -19.52
CA TRP A 129 22.91 -5.35 -20.91
C TRP A 129 24.08 -4.36 -20.99
N ALA A 130 25.30 -4.86 -20.75
CA ALA A 130 26.53 -4.11 -21.06
C ALA A 130 27.70 -5.03 -21.51
N HIS A 131 27.41 -6.22 -22.06
CA HIS A 131 28.45 -7.18 -22.47
C HIS A 131 28.29 -7.76 -23.89
N LEU A 132 27.49 -7.14 -24.77
CA LEU A 132 27.35 -7.58 -26.19
C LEU A 132 27.70 -6.47 -27.21
N ALA A 133 28.55 -5.52 -26.82
CA ALA A 133 29.04 -4.49 -27.74
C ALA A 133 30.57 -4.42 -27.68
N HIS A 134 31.25 -5.50 -28.09
CA HIS A 134 32.64 -5.49 -28.55
C HIS A 134 32.86 -6.63 -29.54
#